data_AF-A0A7K5P2N2-F1
#
_entry.id   AF-A0A7K5P2N2-F1
#
_cell.length_a   1.000
_cell.length_b   1.000
_cell.length_c   1.000
_cell.angle_alpha   90.00
_cell.angle_beta   90.00
_cell.angle_gamma   90.00
#
_symmetry.space_group_name_H-M   'P 1'
#
loop_
_entity.id
_entity.type
_entity.pdbx_description
1 polymer ?
#
loop_
_entity_poly.entity_id
_entity_poly.type
_entity_poly.pdbx_seq_one_letter_code
_entity_poly.pdbx_strand_id
1 'polypeptide(L)' 'LGCRADGDPPPSTRCARDGAATRSRGSRAVSRADAGRYLCRATNKHGSAVRSVLVTVECEWPPGAGGC' A
#
# COMPACT_ATOMS: atom_id res chain seq x y z
N LEU A 1 -4.32 0.37 3.84
CA LEU A 1 -2.96 0.95 3.81
C LEU A 1 -3.07 2.41 4.24
N GLY A 2 -2.58 2.74 5.44
CA GLY A 2 -2.58 4.11 5.96
C GLY A 2 -1.21 4.73 5.75
N CYS A 3 -1.16 5.92 5.17
CA CYS A 3 0.07 6.66 4.95
C CYS A 3 -0.01 7.96 5.74
N ARG A 4 0.98 8.20 6.60
CA ARG A 4 1.15 9.46 7.33
C ARG A 4 2.42 10.14 6.85
N ALA A 5 2.35 11.45 6.70
CA ALA A 5 3.49 12.29 6.36
C ALA A 5 3.36 13.61 7.12
N ASP A 6 4.47 14.08 7.66
CA ASP A 6 4.59 15.37 8.33
C ASP A 6 5.00 16.45 7.33
N GLY A 7 4.44 17.64 7.50
CA GLY A 7 4.80 18.81 6.69
C GLY A 7 3.94 20.01 7.08
N ASP A 8 4.51 21.20 6.93
CA ASP A 8 3.81 22.47 7.09
C ASP A 8 3.82 23.24 5.76
N PRO A 9 2.66 23.55 5.15
CA PRO A 9 1.32 23.09 5.50
C PRO A 9 1.14 21.56 5.40
N PRO A 10 0.06 21.00 5.95
CA PRO A 10 -0.18 19.55 5.94
C PRO A 10 -0.10 18.96 4.51
N PRO A 11 0.72 17.93 4.27
CA PRO A 11 0.84 17.32 2.95
C PRO A 11 -0.36 16.43 2.63
N SER A 12 -0.75 16.42 1.36
CA SER A 12 -1.69 15.44 0.83
C SER A 12 -0.97 14.10 0.57
N THR A 13 -1.41 13.02 1.21
CA THR A 13 -0.83 11.68 1.04
C THR A 13 -1.65 10.82 0.09
N ARG A 14 -1.01 10.23 -0.91
CA ARG A 14 -1.61 9.26 -1.83
C ARG A 14 -0.70 8.06 -1.97
N CYS A 15 -1.26 6.87 -1.81
CA CYS A 15 -0.50 5.63 -1.90
C CYS A 15 -1.08 4.83 -3.05
N ALA A 16 -0.24 4.43 -4.01
CA ALA A 16 -0.57 3.69 -5.22
C ALA A 16 0.19 2.37 -5.24
N ARG A 17 -0.33 1.32 -5.85
CA ARG A 17 0.56 0.22 -6.25
C ARG A 17 1.42 0.73 -7.39
N ASP A 18 2.69 0.38 -7.41
CA ASP A 18 3.57 0.70 -8.52
C ASP A 18 2.99 0.10 -9.81
N GLY A 19 2.56 0.95 -10.74
CA GLY A 19 1.86 0.56 -11.97
C GLY A 19 0.34 0.40 -11.90
N ALA A 20 -0.34 0.65 -10.76
CA ALA A 20 -1.81 0.62 -10.69
C ALA A 20 -2.42 1.64 -9.71
N ALA A 21 -3.54 2.26 -10.10
CA ALA A 21 -4.31 3.14 -9.24
C ALA A 21 -4.78 2.37 -8.00
N THR A 22 -4.46 2.90 -6.80
CA THR A 22 -4.86 2.26 -5.56
C THR A 22 -6.36 2.12 -5.48
N ARG A 23 -6.79 0.88 -5.29
CA ARG A 23 -8.11 0.60 -4.76
C ARG A 23 -8.01 0.81 -3.27
N SER A 24 -8.44 1.97 -2.79
CA SER A 24 -8.72 2.21 -1.37
C SER A 24 -9.90 1.33 -0.97
N ARG A 25 -9.66 0.03 -0.83
CA ARG A 25 -10.66 -0.94 -0.42
C ARG A 25 -10.47 -1.12 1.08
N GLY A 26 -11.33 -0.46 1.86
CA GLY A 26 -11.52 -0.80 3.26
C GLY A 26 -11.81 -2.30 3.40
N SER A 27 -11.39 -2.86 4.53
CA SER A 27 -11.69 -4.22 5.04
C SER A 27 -12.18 -5.24 4.01
N ARG A 28 -11.39 -5.48 2.96
CA ARG A 28 -11.64 -6.57 2.01
C ARG A 28 -10.57 -7.63 2.24
N ALA A 29 -10.98 -8.89 2.06
CA ALA A 29 -10.09 -10.04 2.09
C ALA A 29 -8.82 -9.75 1.27
N VAL A 30 -7.68 -9.83 1.94
CA VAL A 30 -6.35 -9.70 1.34
C VAL A 30 -6.08 -10.98 0.56
N SER A 31 -5.62 -10.82 -0.67
CA SER A 31 -5.30 -11.92 -1.58
C SER A 31 -3.83 -11.87 -1.98
N ARG A 32 -3.27 -12.96 -2.52
CA ARG A 32 -1.89 -12.94 -3.07
C ARG A 32 -1.71 -11.88 -4.16
N ALA A 33 -2.78 -11.53 -4.87
CA ALA A 33 -2.77 -10.45 -5.84
C ALA A 33 -2.58 -9.08 -5.19
N ASP A 34 -2.68 -8.94 -3.86
CA ASP A 34 -2.40 -7.71 -3.11
C ASP A 34 -0.90 -7.50 -2.82
N ALA A 35 -0.09 -8.55 -2.96
CA ALA A 35 1.37 -8.45 -2.84
C ALA A 35 1.97 -7.63 -3.99
N GLY A 36 3.01 -6.86 -3.69
CA GLY A 36 3.72 -6.04 -4.65
C GLY A 36 4.31 -4.76 -4.05
N ARG A 37 4.92 -3.95 -4.91
CA ARG A 37 5.50 -2.66 -4.51
C ARG A 37 4.43 -1.57 -4.52
N TYR A 38 4.39 -0.77 -3.46
CA TYR A 38 3.51 0.37 -3.30
C TYR A 38 4.34 1.65 -3.17
N LEU A 39 3.88 2.72 -3.81
CA LEU A 39 4.49 4.04 -3.80
C LEU A 39 3.55 5.01 -3.09
N CYS A 40 4.06 5.57 -1.99
CA CYS A 40 3.36 6.53 -1.15
C CYS A 40 3.94 7.92 -1.45
N ARG A 41 3.15 8.81 -2.01
CA ARG A 41 3.54 10.19 -2.31
C ARG A 41 2.85 11.16 -1.38
N ALA A 42 3.63 11.98 -0.68
CA ALA A 42 3.18 13.11 0.10
C ALA A 42 3.50 14.39 -0.68
N THR A 43 2.52 15.24 -0.94
CA THR A 43 2.71 16.49 -1.70
C THR A 43 2.15 17.67 -0.91
N ASN A 44 2.98 18.71 -0.78
CA ASN A 44 2.65 19.99 -0.17
C ASN A 44 3.13 21.14 -1.08
N LYS A 45 2.78 22.39 -0.77
CA LYS A 45 3.19 23.60 -1.52
C LYS A 45 4.71 23.74 -1.70
N HIS A 46 5.50 23.16 -0.80
CA HIS A 46 6.96 23.20 -0.83
C HIS A 46 7.60 22.06 -1.64
N GLY A 47 6.84 21.05 -2.04
CA GLY A 47 7.37 19.93 -2.80
C GLY A 47 6.67 18.61 -2.51
N SER A 48 7.30 17.51 -2.93
CA SER A 48 6.77 16.17 -2.69
C SER A 48 7.83 15.17 -2.26
N ALA A 49 7.47 14.32 -1.31
CA ALA A 49 8.26 13.16 -0.87
C ALA A 49 7.59 11.87 -1.36
N VAL A 50 8.39 10.88 -1.74
CA VAL A 50 7.92 9.56 -2.19
C VAL A 50 8.58 8.47 -1.37
N ARG A 51 7.80 7.47 -0.94
CA ARG A 51 8.26 6.29 -0.20
C ARG A 51 7.80 5.02 -0.88
N SER A 52 8.73 4.11 -1.15
CA SER A 52 8.43 2.75 -1.61
C SER A 52 8.24 1.80 -0.43
N VAL A 53 7.23 0.95 -0.53
CA VAL A 53 6.88 -0.08 0.45
C VAL A 53 6.66 -1.39 -0.29
N LEU A 54 7.31 -2.47 0.15
CA LEU A 54 7.04 -3.80 -0.37
C LEU A 54 5.99 -4.47 0.53
N VAL A 55 4.88 -4.89 -0.07
CA VAL A 55 3.83 -5.63 0.63
C VAL A 55 3.92 -7.09 0.21
N THR A 56 4.11 -7.97 1.18
CA THR A 56 4.03 -9.42 1.02
C THR A 56 2.72 -9.92 1.62
N VAL A 57 2.15 -10.96 1.03
CA VAL A 57 0.96 -11.63 1.56
C VAL A 57 1.35 -13.06 1.84
N GLU A 58 1.31 -13.43 3.12
CA GLU A 58 1.53 -14.80 3.56
C GLU A 58 0.19 -15.54 3.51
N CYS A 59 0.22 -16.76 2.97
CA CYS A 59 -0.90 -17.69 3.11
C CYS A 59 -0.56 -18.63 4.25
N GLU A 60 -1.25 -18.50 5.37
CA GLU A 60 -1.29 -19.59 6.34
C GLU A 60 -2.07 -20.74 5.69
N TRP A 61 -1.41 -21.89 5.57
CA TRP A 61 -2.04 -23.10 5.07
C TRP A 61 -2.03 -24.16 6.19
N PRO A 62 -3.19 -24.69 6.60
CA PRO A 62 -3.21 -25.82 7.51
C PRO A 62 -2.55 -27.05 6.84
N PRO A 63 -1.64 -27.75 7.51
CA PRO A 63 -0.99 -28.93 6.92
C PRO A 63 -2.04 -30.00 6.62
N GLY A 64 -2.25 -30.30 5.34
CA GLY A 64 -3.11 -31.42 4.91
C GLY A 64 -4.20 -31.08 3.90
N ALA A 65 -4.50 -29.81 3.65
CA ALA A 65 -5.31 -29.47 2.49
C ALA A 65 -4.38 -29.35 1.25
N GLY A 66 -4.84 -29.68 0.05
CA GLY A 66 -4.05 -29.49 -1.17
C GLY A 66 -4.18 -28.07 -1.73
N GLY A 67 -3.32 -27.15 -1.29
CA GLY A 67 -3.05 -25.84 -1.93
C GLY A 67 -4.16 -24.78 -2.01
N CYS A 68 -3.70 -23.51 -2.06
CA CYS A 68 -4.50 -22.30 -2.25
C CYS A 68 -5.25 -22.24 -3.58
#